data_AF-A0A844A5W2-F1
#
_entry.id   AF-A0A844A5W2-F1
#
_cell.length_a   1.000
_cell.length_b   1.000
_cell.length_c   1.000
_cell.angle_alpha   90.00
_cell.angle_beta   90.00
_cell.angle_gamma   90.00
#
_symmetry.space_group_name_H-M   'P 1'
#
loop_
_entity.id
_entity.type
_entity.pdbx_description
1 polymer ?
#
loop_
_entity_poly.entity_id
_entity_poly.type
_entity_poly.pdbx_seq_one_letter_code
_entity_poly.pdbx_strand_id
1 'polypeptide(L)'
;MSSWNSGRIIGQKPPLKPKEVLAIRTRLQMTGAVRDLTLFNLAIDSKLRACDLVAISVAGVAISGRVRDRAIIIQKKTGRPVQFELTDQTRDAVAAWIGSRRLGERDYLFP
;
A
#
# COMPACT_ATOMS: atom_id res chain seq x y z
N MET A 1 -7.89 27.83 -1.02
CA MET A 1 -6.53 27.25 -1.14
C MET A 1 -6.27 26.96 -2.61
N SER A 2 -5.39 27.73 -3.24
CA SER A 2 -4.95 27.47 -4.61
C SER A 2 -4.16 26.16 -4.65
N SER A 3 -4.39 25.32 -5.65
CA SER A 3 -3.61 24.10 -5.85
C SER A 3 -2.15 24.48 -6.16
N TRP A 4 -1.17 23.70 -5.68
CA TRP A 4 0.26 23.96 -5.87
C TRP A 4 0.70 24.09 -7.35
N ASN A 5 -0.17 23.70 -8.28
CA ASN A 5 0.04 23.65 -9.71
C ASN A 5 -0.91 24.54 -10.52
N SER A 6 -1.68 25.44 -9.89
CA SER A 6 -2.59 26.34 -10.62
C SER A 6 -1.83 27.13 -11.70
N GLY A 7 -2.28 27.03 -12.95
CA GLY A 7 -1.66 27.69 -14.11
C GLY A 7 -0.44 26.98 -14.71
N ARG A 8 0.01 25.82 -14.18
CA ARG A 8 1.11 25.04 -14.76
C ARG A 8 0.60 23.75 -15.39
N ILE A 9 0.86 23.56 -16.69
CA ILE A 9 0.74 22.25 -17.34
C ILE A 9 1.90 21.39 -16.81
N ILE A 10 1.60 20.51 -15.86
CA ILE A 10 2.56 19.52 -15.38
C ILE A 10 2.40 18.29 -16.24
N GLY A 11 3.42 17.98 -17.04
CA GLY A 11 3.48 16.77 -17.85
C GLY A 11 3.50 15.51 -16.99
N GLN A 12 3.56 14.35 -17.65
CA GLN A 12 3.67 13.07 -16.96
C GLN A 12 4.91 13.05 -16.06
N LYS A 13 4.73 12.74 -14.77
CA LYS A 13 5.86 12.49 -13.88
C LYS A 13 6.51 11.15 -14.26
N PRO A 14 7.85 11.08 -14.34
CA PRO A 14 8.52 9.82 -14.64
C PRO A 14 8.21 8.78 -13.55
N PRO A 15 8.08 7.48 -13.90
CA PRO A 15 7.92 6.43 -12.92
C PRO A 15 9.20 6.26 -12.09
N LEU A 16 9.04 5.70 -10.88
CA LEU A 16 10.18 5.34 -10.03
C LEU A 16 11.01 4.23 -10.70
N LYS A 17 12.34 4.39 -10.67
CA LYS A 17 13.29 3.38 -11.10
C LYS A 17 13.45 2.30 -10.03
N PRO A 18 13.80 1.05 -10.39
CA PRO A 18 14.03 -0.01 -9.39
C PRO A 18 15.01 0.37 -8.27
N LYS A 19 16.09 1.09 -8.61
CA LYS A 19 17.06 1.60 -7.63
C LYS A 19 16.45 2.61 -6.64
N GLU A 20 15.49 3.41 -7.09
CA GLU A 20 14.80 4.40 -6.27
C GLU A 20 13.79 3.71 -5.34
N VAL A 21 13.07 2.71 -5.85
CA VAL A 21 12.19 1.86 -5.04
C VAL A 21 12.97 1.17 -3.93
N LEU A 22 14.14 0.60 -4.26
CA LEU A 22 15.01 -0.03 -3.27
C LEU A 22 15.50 0.98 -2.23
N ALA A 23 15.98 2.16 -2.66
CA ALA A 23 16.45 3.20 -1.75
C ALA A 23 15.37 3.69 -0.77
N ILE A 24 14.15 3.92 -1.27
CA ILE A 24 13.00 4.32 -0.44
C ILE A 24 12.67 3.22 0.57
N ARG A 25 12.57 1.96 0.11
CA ARG A 25 12.28 0.81 0.98
C ARG A 25 13.31 0.67 2.10
N THR A 26 14.60 0.69 1.75
CA THR A 26 15.69 0.62 2.73
C THR A 26 15.62 1.76 3.73
N ARG A 27 15.34 2.99 3.28
CA ARG A 27 15.21 4.14 4.18
C ARG A 27 14.08 3.92 5.19
N LEU A 28 12.90 3.47 4.74
CA LEU A 28 11.74 3.21 5.61
C LEU A 28 12.01 2.08 6.62
N GLN A 29 12.73 1.03 6.19
CA GLN A 29 13.16 -0.05 7.08
C GLN A 29 14.13 0.45 8.15
N MET A 30 15.16 1.21 7.77
CA MET A 30 16.15 1.76 8.70
C MET A 30 15.54 2.71 9.74
N THR A 31 14.49 3.44 9.37
CA THR A 31 13.78 4.35 10.30
C THR A 31 12.72 3.65 11.13
N GLY A 32 12.48 2.35 10.93
CA GLY A 32 11.41 1.62 11.63
C GLY A 32 10.01 2.14 11.29
N ALA A 33 9.81 2.75 10.12
CA ALA A 33 8.55 3.37 9.72
C ALA A 33 7.57 2.31 9.18
N VAL A 34 7.14 1.38 10.03
CA VAL A 34 6.40 0.15 9.66
C VAL A 34 5.12 0.45 8.88
N ARG A 35 4.34 1.46 9.29
CA ARG A 35 3.12 1.90 8.59
C ARG A 35 3.41 2.32 7.14
N ASP A 36 4.42 3.17 6.96
CA ASP A 36 4.74 3.75 5.67
C ASP A 36 5.44 2.73 4.77
N LEU A 37 6.25 1.83 5.35
CA LEU A 37 6.81 0.67 4.64
C LEU A 37 5.69 -0.24 4.12
N THR A 38 4.69 -0.51 4.94
CA THR A 38 3.51 -1.32 4.57
C THR A 38 2.74 -0.66 3.42
N LEU A 39 2.46 0.64 3.53
CA LEU A 39 1.78 1.42 2.50
C LEU A 39 2.57 1.44 1.19
N PHE A 40 3.88 1.67 1.26
CA PHE A 40 4.76 1.71 0.10
C PHE A 40 4.83 0.37 -0.62
N ASN A 41 5.05 -0.71 0.13
CA ASN A 41 5.13 -2.06 -0.43
C ASN A 41 3.81 -2.47 -1.12
N LEU A 42 2.67 -2.24 -0.46
CA LEU A 42 1.35 -2.49 -1.07
C LEU A 42 1.09 -1.62 -2.31
N ALA A 43 1.53 -0.35 -2.32
CA ALA A 43 1.37 0.51 -3.48
C ALA A 43 2.14 -0.02 -4.71
N ILE A 44 3.35 -0.54 -4.50
CA ILE A 44 4.19 -1.11 -5.56
C ILE A 44 3.56 -2.40 -6.11
N ASP A 45 3.15 -3.31 -5.23
CA ASP A 45 2.61 -4.62 -5.61
C ASP A 45 1.24 -4.50 -6.30
N SER A 46 0.37 -3.62 -5.79
CA SER A 46 -1.02 -3.51 -6.23
C SER A 46 -1.27 -2.50 -7.35
N LYS A 47 -0.42 -1.46 -7.44
CA LYS A 47 -0.60 -0.30 -8.33
C LYS A 47 -1.99 0.35 -8.19
N LEU A 48 -2.61 0.23 -7.02
CA LEU A 48 -3.92 0.82 -6.74
C LEU A 48 -3.85 2.35 -6.68
N ARG A 49 -5.00 2.98 -6.89
CA ARG A 49 -5.16 4.41 -6.62
C ARG A 49 -5.02 4.64 -5.13
N ALA A 50 -4.50 5.80 -4.72
CA ALA A 50 -4.33 6.13 -3.32
C ALA A 50 -5.63 5.95 -2.51
N CYS A 51 -6.79 6.36 -3.05
CA CYS A 51 -8.09 6.22 -2.37
C CYS A 51 -8.62 4.79 -2.25
N ASP A 52 -8.16 3.87 -3.12
CA ASP A 52 -8.45 2.44 -3.04
C ASP A 52 -7.47 1.78 -2.04
N LEU A 53 -6.19 2.14 -2.10
CA LEU A 53 -5.12 1.64 -1.25
C LEU A 53 -5.34 1.94 0.25
N VAL A 54 -5.66 3.19 0.59
CA VAL A 54 -5.89 3.59 2.00
C VAL A 54 -7.21 3.05 2.56
N ALA A 55 -8.10 2.53 1.70
CA ALA A 55 -9.38 1.95 2.09
C ALA A 55 -9.33 0.41 2.21
N ILE A 56 -8.17 -0.21 2.05
CA ILE A 56 -7.99 -1.66 2.25
C ILE A 56 -8.32 -2.01 3.70
N SER A 57 -9.14 -3.04 3.90
CA SER A 57 -9.37 -3.66 5.22
C SER A 57 -8.36 -4.77 5.49
N VAL A 58 -8.17 -5.11 6.77
CA VAL A 58 -7.33 -6.25 7.17
C VAL A 58 -7.81 -7.54 6.51
N ALA A 59 -9.12 -7.81 6.49
CA ALA A 59 -9.70 -8.97 5.81
C ALA A 59 -9.40 -9.03 4.29
N GLY A 60 -9.08 -7.89 3.66
CA GLY A 60 -8.70 -7.82 2.25
C GLY A 60 -7.31 -8.37 1.95
N VAL A 61 -6.41 -8.40 2.94
CA VAL A 61 -5.01 -8.82 2.77
C VAL A 61 -4.59 -9.95 3.71
N ALA A 62 -5.36 -10.21 4.77
CA ALA A 62 -5.09 -11.23 5.77
C ALA A 62 -6.36 -12.04 6.08
N ILE A 63 -6.16 -13.24 6.62
CA ILE A 63 -7.24 -14.10 7.13
C ILE A 63 -6.70 -14.93 8.29
N SER A 64 -7.44 -15.00 9.40
CA SER A 64 -7.05 -15.81 10.57
C SER A 64 -5.63 -15.51 11.06
N GLY A 65 -5.24 -14.23 11.05
CA GLY A 65 -3.92 -13.76 11.50
C GLY A 65 -2.76 -14.01 10.53
N ARG A 66 -3.00 -14.58 9.33
CA ARG A 66 -1.97 -14.77 8.30
C ARG A 66 -2.22 -13.85 7.11
N VAL A 67 -1.16 -13.19 6.62
CA VAL A 67 -1.21 -12.40 5.39
C VAL A 67 -1.25 -13.35 4.19
N ARG A 68 -2.15 -13.09 3.24
CA ARG A 68 -2.35 -13.93 2.06
C ARG A 68 -1.23 -13.73 1.04
N ASP A 69 -1.06 -14.68 0.13
CA ASP A 69 -0.14 -14.50 -1.02
C ASP A 69 -0.75 -13.61 -2.11
N ARG A 70 -2.09 -13.52 -2.15
CA ARG A 70 -2.84 -12.70 -3.10
C ARG A 70 -3.96 -11.94 -2.40
N ALA A 71 -4.21 -10.73 -2.88
CA ALA A 71 -5.31 -9.88 -2.45
C ALA A 71 -6.22 -9.55 -3.65
N ILE A 72 -7.51 -9.35 -3.37
CA ILE A 72 -8.50 -8.93 -4.36
C ILE A 72 -9.19 -7.68 -3.82
N ILE A 73 -9.08 -6.56 -4.55
CA ILE A 73 -9.64 -5.27 -4.16
C ILE A 73 -10.57 -4.76 -5.27
N ILE A 74 -11.78 -4.36 -4.90
CA ILE A 74 -12.72 -3.71 -5.83
C ILE A 74 -12.29 -2.24 -5.99
N GLN A 75 -11.93 -1.84 -7.21
CA GLN A 75 -11.56 -0.45 -7.48
C GLN A 75 -12.80 0.45 -7.46
N LYS A 76 -12.78 1.53 -6.66
CA LYS A 76 -13.91 2.46 -6.56
C LYS A 76 -14.30 3.09 -7.89
N LYS A 77 -13.31 3.42 -8.73
CA LYS A 77 -13.56 4.09 -10.02
C LYS A 77 -14.32 3.21 -11.01
N THR A 78 -14.01 1.92 -11.08
CA THR A 78 -14.49 1.02 -12.14
C THR A 78 -15.48 -0.01 -11.64
N GLY A 79 -15.59 -0.21 -10.32
CA GLY A 79 -16.38 -1.27 -9.70
C GLY A 79 -15.84 -2.67 -9.99
N ARG A 80 -14.65 -2.80 -10.59
CA ARG A 80 -14.08 -4.09 -11.00
C ARG A 80 -13.09 -4.60 -9.96
N PRO A 81 -13.06 -5.93 -9.71
CA PRO A 81 -12.01 -6.54 -8.90
C PRO A 81 -10.65 -6.43 -9.60
N VAL A 82 -9.62 -6.11 -8.83
CA VAL A 82 -8.22 -6.27 -9.21
C VAL A 82 -7.58 -7.27 -8.25
N GLN A 83 -6.94 -8.29 -8.81
CA GLN A 83 -6.16 -9.26 -8.07
C GLN A 83 -4.68 -8.98 -8.26
N PHE A 84 -3.90 -9.03 -7.18
CA PHE A 84 -2.45 -8.85 -7.20
C PHE A 84 -1.77 -9.76 -6.18
N GLU A 85 -0.49 -10.05 -6.43
CA GLU A 85 0.34 -10.83 -5.53
C GLU A 85 0.97 -9.93 -4.47
N LEU A 86 1.06 -10.44 -3.25
CA LEU A 86 1.75 -9.80 -2.14
C LEU A 86 3.14 -10.44 -2.05
N THR A 87 4.20 -9.68 -2.32
CA THR A 87 5.56 -10.19 -2.18
C THR A 87 5.88 -10.53 -0.73
N ASP A 88 6.84 -11.41 -0.48
CA ASP A 88 7.25 -11.82 0.87
C ASP A 88 7.52 -10.61 1.78
N GLN A 89 8.25 -9.63 1.27
CA GLN A 89 8.56 -8.38 1.98
C GLN A 89 7.31 -7.54 2.28
N THR A 90 6.28 -7.58 1.42
CA THR A 90 4.99 -6.95 1.69
C THR A 90 4.24 -7.70 2.77
N ARG A 91 4.24 -9.03 2.73
CA ARG A 91 3.56 -9.86 3.75
C ARG A 91 4.18 -9.65 5.13
N ASP A 92 5.50 -9.60 5.23
CA ASP A 92 6.21 -9.33 6.48
C ASP A 92 5.87 -7.94 7.04
N ALA A 93 5.88 -6.91 6.19
CA ALA A 93 5.54 -5.55 6.59
C ALA A 93 4.07 -5.44 7.07
N VAL A 94 3.13 -6.03 6.32
CA VAL A 94 1.70 -6.07 6.67
C VAL A 94 1.49 -6.80 8.00
N ALA A 95 2.14 -7.96 8.21
CA ALA A 95 2.03 -8.72 9.44
C ALA A 95 2.56 -7.92 10.65
N ALA A 96 3.73 -7.28 10.49
CA ALA A 96 4.32 -6.41 11.51
C ALA A 96 3.41 -5.22 11.84
N TRP A 97 2.78 -4.60 10.83
CA TRP A 97 1.86 -3.50 11.03
C TRP A 97 0.58 -3.93 11.75
N ILE A 98 -0.07 -5.01 11.31
CA ILE A 98 -1.26 -5.56 11.98
C ILE A 98 -0.94 -5.90 13.43
N GLY A 99 0.18 -6.58 13.69
CA GLY A 99 0.60 -6.96 15.03
C GLY A 99 0.90 -5.77 15.94
N SER A 100 1.66 -4.78 15.45
CA SER A 100 2.03 -3.60 16.23
C SER A 100 0.81 -2.75 16.64
N ARG A 101 -0.19 -2.63 15.76
CA ARG A 101 -1.40 -1.85 16.01
C ARG A 101 -2.56 -2.67 16.59
N ARG A 102 -2.42 -3.99 16.65
CA ARG A 102 -3.44 -4.97 17.07
C ARG A 102 -4.74 -4.85 16.29
N LEU A 103 -4.62 -4.73 14.96
CA LEU A 103 -5.79 -4.59 14.07
C LEU A 103 -6.54 -5.91 13.95
N GLY A 104 -7.87 -5.84 14.04
CA GLY A 104 -8.79 -6.94 13.76
C GLY A 104 -9.19 -7.00 12.28
N GLU A 105 -9.82 -8.09 11.87
CA GLU A 105 -10.17 -8.35 10.46
C GLU A 105 -11.10 -7.29 9.85
N ARG A 106 -11.97 -6.68 10.67
CA ARG A 106 -12.93 -5.65 10.25
C ARG A 106 -12.35 -4.25 10.20
N ASP A 107 -11.13 -4.07 10.71
CA ASP A 107 -10.49 -2.76 10.73
C ASP A 107 -9.95 -2.39 9.35
N TYR A 108 -9.85 -1.09 9.10
CA TYR A 108 -9.03 -0.59 8.00
C TYR A 108 -7.56 -0.88 8.30
N LEU A 109 -6.82 -1.24 7.25
CA LEU A 109 -5.39 -1.46 7.35
C LEU A 109 -4.65 -0.14 7.66
N PHE A 110 -5.18 1.01 7.24
CA PHE A 110 -4.61 2.32 7.49
C PHE A 110 -5.63 3.26 8.16
N PRO A 111 -5.85 3.14 9.48
CA PRO A 111 -6.72 4.03 10.23
C PRO A 111 -6.13 5.44 10.42
#